data_AF-A0A1H5QPN3-F1
#
_entry.id   AF-A0A1H5QPN3-F1
#
_cell.length_a   1.000
_cell.length_b   1.000
_cell.length_c   1.000
_cell.angle_alpha   90.00
_cell.angle_beta   90.00
_cell.angle_gamma   90.00
#
_symmetry.space_group_name_H-M   'P 1'
#
loop_
_entity.id
_entity.type
_entity.pdbx_description
1 polymer ?
#
loop_
_entity_poly.entity_id
_entity_poly.type
_entity_poly.pdbx_seq_one_letter_code
_entity_poly.pdbx_strand_id
1 'polypeptide(L)'
;MTVRSHRADDVVNEVGVWLAGEFAGRLPAGEIDRVVKLTRLDLEGSIASEELGEMLHRLGRARLQRILEPAPAMQLRIPRAR
;
A
#
# COMPACT_ATOMS: atom_id res chain seq x y z
N MET A 1 -9.30 17.19 18.31
CA MET A 1 -8.82 15.86 17.89
C MET A 1 -9.38 14.83 18.86
N THR A 2 -10.21 13.89 18.39
CA THR A 2 -10.89 12.90 19.23
C THR A 2 -10.06 11.60 19.31
N VAL A 3 -10.27 10.79 20.36
CA VAL A 3 -9.57 9.52 20.63
C VAL A 3 -9.58 8.54 19.44
N ARG A 4 -10.61 8.61 18.58
CA ARG A 4 -10.70 7.80 17.36
C ARG A 4 -9.60 8.11 16.34
N SER A 5 -9.18 9.37 16.25
CA SER A 5 -8.11 9.78 15.33
C SER A 5 -6.76 9.23 15.77
N HIS A 6 -6.47 9.26 17.07
CA HIS A 6 -5.24 8.68 17.63
C HIS A 6 -5.13 7.18 17.34
N ARG A 7 -6.22 6.43 17.52
CA ARG A 7 -6.22 4.99 17.18
C ARG A 7 -5.97 4.71 15.70
N ALA A 8 -6.49 5.54 14.80
CA ALA A 8 -6.24 5.39 13.38
C ALA A 8 -4.76 5.63 13.04
N ASP A 9 -4.14 6.63 13.67
CA ASP A 9 -2.72 6.93 13.48
C ASP A 9 -1.82 5.81 14.03
N ASP A 10 -2.17 5.25 15.20
CA ASP A 10 -1.46 4.09 15.79
C ASP A 10 -1.51 2.87 14.86
N VAL A 11 -2.68 2.56 14.30
CA VAL A 11 -2.88 1.47 13.34
C VAL A 11 -2.06 1.69 12.06
N VAL A 12 -2.04 2.92 11.55
CA VAL A 12 -1.24 3.25 10.35
C VAL A 12 0.25 3.04 10.62
N ASN A 13 0.74 3.46 11.79
CA ASN A 13 2.13 3.27 12.18
C ASN A 13 2.49 1.78 12.34
N GLU A 14 1.63 1.00 12.99
CA GLU A 14 1.84 -0.45 13.17
C GLU A 14 1.92 -1.19 11.83
N VAL A 15 0.97 -0.93 10.93
CA VAL A 15 0.98 -1.50 9.58
C VAL A 15 2.21 -1.04 8.78
N GLY A 16 2.60 0.22 8.94
CA GLY A 16 3.82 0.77 8.34
C GLY A 16 5.09 0.02 8.76
N VAL A 17 5.24 -0.26 10.05
CA VAL A 17 6.37 -1.03 10.59
C VAL A 17 6.37 -2.46 10.04
N TRP A 18 5.19 -3.11 9.99
CA TRP A 18 5.08 -4.47 9.47
C TRP A 18 5.49 -4.55 7.99
N LEU A 19 4.97 -3.64 7.15
CA LEU A 19 5.31 -3.58 5.73
C LEU A 19 6.77 -3.20 5.51
N ALA A 20 7.32 -2.31 6.33
CA ALA A 20 8.75 -1.98 6.29
C ALA A 20 9.62 -3.23 6.54
N GLY A 21 9.19 -4.11 7.45
CA GLY A 21 9.83 -5.40 7.67
C GLY A 21 9.71 -6.36 6.48
N GLU A 22 8.51 -6.52 5.92
CA GLU A 22 8.28 -7.44 4.78
C GLU A 22 9.09 -7.04 3.53
N PHE A 23 9.17 -5.74 3.25
CA PHE A 23 9.82 -5.20 2.04
C PHE A 23 11.24 -4.70 2.27
N ALA A 24 11.81 -4.95 3.46
CA ALA A 24 13.18 -4.58 3.80
C ALA A 24 14.18 -5.09 2.76
N GLY A 25 15.07 -4.20 2.31
CA GLY A 25 16.09 -4.52 1.30
C GLY A 25 15.57 -4.63 -0.15
N ARG A 26 14.26 -4.55 -0.38
CA ARG A 26 13.66 -4.49 -1.73
C ARG A 26 13.18 -3.08 -2.09
N LEU A 27 12.64 -2.36 -1.10
CA LEU A 27 12.17 -0.99 -1.27
C LEU A 27 12.76 -0.07 -0.19
N PRO A 28 13.03 1.21 -0.50
CA PRO A 28 13.39 2.20 0.50
C PRO A 28 12.25 2.42 1.50
N ALA A 29 12.57 2.58 2.79
CA ALA A 29 11.57 2.84 3.83
C ALA A 29 10.68 4.06 3.53
N GLY A 30 11.24 5.11 2.92
CA GLY A 30 10.45 6.29 2.50
C GLY A 30 9.42 5.99 1.41
N GLU A 31 9.69 5.03 0.53
CA GLU A 31 8.72 4.59 -0.49
C GLU A 31 7.59 3.78 0.14
N ILE A 32 7.93 2.93 1.12
CA ILE A 32 6.96 2.15 1.89
C ILE A 32 6.04 3.08 2.68
N ASP A 33 6.58 4.05 3.41
CA ASP A 33 5.82 5.05 4.16
C ASP A 33 4.89 5.86 3.25
N ARG A 34 5.37 6.25 2.06
CA ARG A 34 4.55 6.95 1.07
C ARG A 34 3.36 6.12 0.63
N VAL A 35 3.57 4.84 0.29
CA VAL A 35 2.48 3.95 -0.14
C VAL A 35 1.47 3.73 0.99
N VAL A 36 1.93 3.57 2.23
CA VAL A 36 1.04 3.40 3.39
C VAL A 36 0.18 4.66 3.59
N LYS A 37 0.77 5.85 3.55
CA LYS A 37 0.03 7.13 3.68
C LYS A 37 -1.00 7.33 2.57
N LEU A 38 -0.62 7.08 1.31
CA LEU A 38 -1.56 7.14 0.18
C LEU A 38 -2.71 6.15 0.35
N THR A 39 -2.40 4.93 0.78
CA THR A 39 -3.42 3.89 1.03
C THR A 39 -4.34 4.29 2.17
N ARG A 40 -3.83 4.91 3.24
CA ARG A 40 -4.67 5.43 4.33
C ARG A 40 -5.64 6.50 3.84
N LEU A 41 -5.18 7.44 3.01
CA LEU A 41 -6.01 8.50 2.43
C LEU A 41 -7.13 7.91 1.56
N ASP A 42 -6.83 6.89 0.76
CA ASP A 42 -7.85 6.22 -0.07
C ASP A 42 -8.93 5.51 0.77
N LEU A 43 -8.58 5.05 1.97
CA LEU A 43 -9.50 4.39 2.89
C LEU A 43 -10.20 5.37 3.83
N GLU A 44 -9.82 6.65 3.82
CA GLU A 44 -10.42 7.67 4.66
C GLU A 44 -11.88 7.89 4.29
N GLY A 45 -12.76 7.85 5.30
CA GLY A 45 -14.21 7.96 5.12
C GLY A 45 -14.89 6.75 4.46
N SER A 46 -14.13 5.78 3.93
CA SER A 46 -14.67 4.63 3.19
C SER A 46 -14.71 3.33 4.01
N ILE A 47 -13.95 3.25 5.09
CA ILE A 47 -13.76 2.02 5.89
C ILE A 47 -14.00 2.31 7.38
N ALA A 48 -14.61 1.37 8.10
CA ALA A 48 -14.76 1.44 9.54
C ALA A 48 -13.39 1.41 10.24
N SER A 49 -13.27 2.05 11.40
CA SER A 49 -11.97 2.14 12.10
C SER A 49 -11.42 0.77 12.50
N GLU A 50 -12.29 -0.19 12.74
CA GLU A 50 -12.00 -1.57 13.14
C GLU A 50 -11.42 -2.39 11.98
N GLU A 51 -11.79 -2.07 10.73
CA GLU A 51 -11.32 -2.76 9.52
C GLU A 51 -10.11 -2.07 8.88
N LEU A 52 -9.78 -0.85 9.34
CA LEU A 52 -8.74 -0.01 8.75
C LEU A 52 -7.39 -0.74 8.70
N GLY A 53 -6.97 -1.39 9.78
CA GLY A 53 -5.66 -2.06 9.84
C GLY A 53 -5.53 -3.18 8.81
N GLU A 54 -6.54 -4.04 8.73
CA GLU A 54 -6.56 -5.15 7.78
C GLU A 54 -6.57 -4.64 6.33
N MET A 55 -7.43 -3.67 6.03
CA MET A 55 -7.56 -3.16 4.66
C MET A 55 -6.32 -2.37 4.24
N LEU A 56 -5.75 -1.57 5.14
CA LEU A 56 -4.50 -0.82 4.91
C LEU A 56 -3.35 -1.78 4.64
N HIS A 57 -3.23 -2.85 5.42
CA HIS A 57 -2.21 -3.87 5.22
C HIS A 57 -2.38 -4.57 3.87
N ARG A 58 -3.58 -5.06 3.55
CA ARG A 58 -3.86 -5.77 2.28
C ARG A 58 -3.57 -4.91 1.06
N LEU A 59 -4.10 -3.68 1.03
CA LEU A 59 -3.94 -2.78 -0.11
C LEU A 59 -2.51 -2.21 -0.20
N GLY A 60 -1.91 -1.83 0.93
CA GLY A 60 -0.54 -1.35 0.97
C GLY A 60 0.43 -2.41 0.46
N ARG A 61 0.29 -3.65 0.93
CA ARG A 61 1.08 -4.79 0.46
C ARG A 61 0.91 -5.04 -1.04
N ALA A 62 -0.32 -5.06 -1.54
CA ALA A 62 -0.58 -5.27 -2.97
C ALA A 62 0.07 -4.19 -3.85
N ARG A 63 0.04 -2.93 -3.40
CA ARG A 63 0.68 -1.81 -4.09
C ARG A 63 2.21 -1.94 -4.10
N LEU A 64 2.81 -2.26 -2.96
CA LEU A 64 4.26 -2.48 -2.85
C LEU A 64 4.71 -3.67 -3.71
N GLN A 65 3.94 -4.75 -3.73
CA GLN A 65 4.18 -5.90 -4.59
C GLN A 65 4.19 -5.48 -6.07
N ARG A 66 3.20 -4.69 -6.50
CA ARG A 66 3.12 -4.19 -7.88
C ARG A 66 4.28 -3.27 -8.28
N ILE A 67 4.89 -2.55 -7.33
CA ILE A 67 6.11 -1.75 -7.59
C ILE A 67 7.31 -2.67 -7.90
N LEU A 68 7.38 -3.83 -7.24
CA LEU A 68 8.44 -4.82 -7.47
C LEU A 68 8.21 -5.69 -8.70
N GLU A 69 6.95 -5.83 -9.14
CA GLU A 69 6.65 -6.57 -10.36
C GLU A 69 7.17 -5.79 -11.57
N PRO A 70 8.05 -6.40 -12.40
CA PRO A 70 8.39 -5.81 -13.68
C PRO A 70 7.08 -5.67 -14.45
N ALA A 71 6.77 -4.44 -14.89
CA ALA A 71 5.59 -4.17 -15.70
C ALA A 71 5.51 -5.26 -16.78
N PRO A 72 4.37 -5.97 -16.91
CA PRO A 72 4.27 -7.02 -17.92
C PRO A 72 4.62 -6.35 -19.23
N ALA A 73 5.71 -6.79 -19.85
CA ALA A 73 6.12 -6.32 -21.16
C ALA A 73 4.87 -6.50 -22.02
N MET A 74 4.22 -5.38 -22.33
CA MET A 74 3.06 -5.37 -23.19
C MET A 74 3.58 -5.88 -24.51
N GLN A 75 3.45 -7.20 -24.72
CA GLN A 75 3.69 -7.84 -26.00
C GLN A 75 2.61 -7.29 -26.92
N LEU A 76 2.85 -6.07 -27.41
CA LEU A 76 2.23 -5.50 -28.59
C LEU A 76 2.60 -6.46 -29.72
N ARG A 77 1.82 -7.54 -29.84
CA ARG A 77 1.74 -8.35 -31.05
C ARG A 77 1.13 -7.44 -32.09
N ILE A 78 1.96 -6.62 -32.72
CA ILE A 78 1.57 -5.86 -33.90
C ILE A 78 1.24 -6.94 -34.95
N PRO A 79 -0.02 -7.08 -35.40
CA PRO A 79 -0.31 -7.99 -36.49
C PRO A 79 0.37 -7.41 -37.73
N ARG A 80 1.34 -8.15 -38.29
CA ARG A 80 1.85 -7.86 -39.62
C ARG A 80 0.69 -8.09 -40.60
N ALA A 81 0.06 -7.00 -41.03
CA ALA A 81 -0.82 -7.04 -42.19
C ALA A 81 0.02 -7.45 -43.40
N ARG A 82 -0.47 -8.47 -44.11
CA ARG A 82 0.12 -9.02 -45.33
C ARG A 82 -0.51 -8.35 -46.54
#